data_AF-A0A927MVV9-F1
#
_entry.id   AF-A0A927MVV9-F1
#
_cell.length_a   1.000
_cell.length_b   1.000
_cell.length_c   1.000
_cell.angle_alpha   90.00
_cell.angle_beta   90.00
_cell.angle_gamma   90.00
#
_symmetry.space_group_name_H-M   'P 1'
#
loop_
_entity.id
_entity.type
_entity.pdbx_description
1 polymer ?
#
loop_
_entity_poly.entity_id
_entity_poly.type
_entity_poly.pdbx_seq_one_letter_code
_entity_poly.pdbx_strand_id
1 'polypeptide(L)'
;MTDVFGPNTRGVLHLISHLNRLDGAQIDTVVARWRQQSGQVRARAWNAIGAATTSTERRAVLDAAVQARRDAMDVARRHDRSDWAFWAAAWDAAAAVAAGDRLDERHHRLLVEPISAALPWVTGRLSEEVGSSGLQAAIAEYGGRDD
;
A
#
# COMPACT_ATOMS: atom_id res chain seq x y z
N MET A 1 -9.30 4.16 16.90
CA MET A 1 -8.36 4.62 15.85
C MET A 1 -9.15 5.45 14.88
N THR A 2 -8.66 6.63 14.50
CA THR A 2 -9.31 7.48 13.50
C THR A 2 -9.05 6.91 12.10
N ASP A 3 -10.09 6.75 11.30
CA ASP A 3 -10.01 6.25 9.92
C ASP A 3 -9.53 7.36 8.96
N VAL A 4 -8.29 7.81 9.16
CA VAL A 4 -7.67 8.92 8.41
C VAL A 4 -7.69 8.70 6.89
N PHE A 5 -7.55 7.44 6.46
CA PHE A 5 -7.62 7.02 5.06
C PHE A 5 -8.86 6.15 4.79
N GLY A 6 -9.92 6.32 5.58
CA GLY A 6 -11.11 5.48 5.52
C GLY A 6 -10.89 4.08 6.12
N PRO A 7 -11.75 3.10 5.78
CA PRO A 7 -11.76 1.77 6.41
C PRO A 7 -10.41 1.04 6.32
N ASN A 8 -9.63 1.29 5.27
CA ASN A 8 -8.35 0.64 5.02
C ASN A 8 -7.15 1.36 5.65
N THR A 9 -7.37 2.27 6.61
CA THR A 9 -6.31 3.06 7.26
C THR A 9 -5.17 2.20 7.79
N ARG A 10 -5.47 1.04 8.38
CA ARG A 10 -4.44 0.10 8.89
C ARG A 10 -3.51 -0.40 7.78
N GLY A 11 -4.07 -0.81 6.64
CA GLY A 11 -3.28 -1.29 5.50
C GLY A 11 -2.37 -0.21 4.94
N VAL A 12 -2.89 1.02 4.82
CA VAL A 12 -2.10 2.17 4.34
C VAL A 12 -0.96 2.51 5.31
N LEU A 13 -1.22 2.55 6.62
CA LEU A 13 -0.17 2.81 7.61
C LEU A 13 0.88 1.69 7.62
N HIS A 14 0.44 0.43 7.45
CA HIS A 14 1.36 -0.70 7.32
C HIS A 14 2.26 -0.56 6.08
N LEU A 15 1.70 -0.19 4.93
CA LEU A 15 2.46 0.11 3.71
C LEU A 15 3.50 1.20 3.95
N ILE A 16 3.08 2.34 4.49
CA ILE A 16 3.96 3.50 4.73
C ILE A 16 5.11 3.13 5.69
N SER A 17 4.83 2.37 6.75
CA SER A 17 5.87 1.93 7.70
C SER A 17 6.93 1.05 7.05
N HIS A 18 6.55 0.25 6.03
CA HIS A 18 7.46 -0.63 5.30
C HIS A 18 8.22 0.11 4.19
N LEU A 19 7.56 1.04 3.49
CA LEU A 19 8.23 1.95 2.55
C LEU A 19 9.41 2.66 3.24
N ASN A 20 9.21 3.08 4.49
CA ASN A 20 10.22 3.77 5.28
C ASN A 20 11.49 2.95 5.60
N ARG A 21 11.43 1.64 5.39
CA ARG A 21 12.52 0.68 5.69
C ARG A 21 13.19 0.12 4.44
N LEU A 22 12.76 0.52 3.24
CA LEU A 22 13.36 0.05 2.00
C LEU A 22 14.78 0.58 1.84
N ASP A 23 15.69 -0.28 1.42
CA ASP A 23 17.05 0.10 1.03
C ASP A 23 17.13 0.58 -0.44
N GLY A 24 18.30 1.07 -0.84
CA GLY A 24 18.54 1.57 -2.18
C GLY A 24 18.35 0.53 -3.29
N ALA A 25 18.72 -0.73 -3.06
CA ALA A 25 18.59 -1.79 -4.07
C ALA A 25 17.13 -2.21 -4.27
N GLN A 26 16.35 -2.22 -3.19
CA GLN A 26 14.91 -2.43 -3.24
C GLN A 26 14.22 -1.28 -3.99
N ILE A 27 14.61 -0.02 -3.75
CA ILE A 27 14.10 1.14 -4.50
C ILE A 27 14.39 0.98 -6.01
N ASP A 28 15.63 0.64 -6.38
CA ASP A 28 16.04 0.45 -7.77
C ASP A 28 15.22 -0.67 -8.44
N THR A 29 14.92 -1.74 -7.70
CA THR A 29 14.06 -2.83 -8.16
C THR A 29 12.63 -2.36 -8.44
N VAL A 30 12.03 -1.59 -7.52
CA VAL A 30 10.68 -1.02 -7.70
C VAL A 30 10.64 -0.11 -8.92
N VAL A 31 11.65 0.75 -9.10
CA VAL A 31 11.76 1.66 -10.26
C VAL A 31 11.79 0.87 -11.57
N ALA A 32 12.61 -0.19 -11.64
CA ALA A 32 12.70 -1.02 -12.83
C ALA A 32 11.35 -1.67 -13.18
N ARG A 33 10.62 -2.17 -12.17
CA ARG A 33 9.29 -2.77 -12.36
C ARG A 33 8.25 -1.76 -12.81
N TRP A 34 8.19 -0.60 -12.17
CA TRP A 34 7.22 0.44 -12.53
C TRP A 34 7.36 0.89 -13.98
N ARG A 35 8.61 0.99 -14.48
CA ARG A 35 8.91 1.34 -15.87
C ARG A 35 8.50 0.29 -16.90
N GLN A 36 8.44 -0.99 -16.51
CA GLN A 36 7.96 -2.07 -17.39
C GLN A 36 6.44 -2.04 -17.59
N GLN A 37 5.71 -1.37 -16.69
CA GLN A 37 4.27 -1.28 -16.78
C GLN A 37 3.80 -0.24 -17.80
N SER A 38 2.81 -0.62 -18.61
CA SER A 38 2.15 0.30 -19.54
C SER A 38 1.35 1.37 -18.79
N GLY A 39 1.65 2.63 -19.10
CA GLY A 39 0.94 3.78 -18.55
C GLY A 39 -0.56 3.77 -18.86
N GLN A 40 -0.97 3.23 -20.01
CA GLN A 40 -2.38 3.10 -20.37
C GLN A 40 -3.11 2.12 -19.44
N VAL A 41 -2.46 1.02 -19.07
CA VAL A 41 -3.09 0.01 -18.21
C VAL A 41 -3.17 0.52 -16.77
N ARG A 42 -2.15 1.23 -16.28
CA ARG A 42 -2.23 1.93 -14.97
C ARG A 42 -3.34 2.99 -14.95
N ALA A 43 -3.46 3.80 -16.00
CA ALA A 43 -4.51 4.82 -16.08
C ALA A 43 -5.92 4.21 -16.02
N ARG A 44 -6.12 3.03 -16.61
CA ARG A 44 -7.39 2.28 -16.50
C ARG A 44 -7.68 1.83 -15.07
N ALA A 45 -6.67 1.34 -14.34
CA ALA A 45 -6.83 0.96 -12.93
C ALA A 45 -7.18 2.18 -12.05
N TRP A 46 -6.57 3.33 -12.30
CA TRP A 46 -6.94 4.59 -11.66
C TRP A 46 -8.36 5.05 -11.98
N ASN A 47 -8.81 4.89 -13.22
CA ASN A 47 -10.19 5.17 -13.59
C ASN A 47 -11.18 4.24 -12.86
N ALA A 48 -10.83 2.96 -12.68
CA ALA A 48 -11.64 2.01 -11.92
C ALA A 48 -11.83 2.45 -10.45
N ILE A 49 -10.77 2.95 -9.80
CA ILE A 49 -10.89 3.56 -8.45
C ILE A 49 -11.89 4.73 -8.48
N GLY A 50 -11.78 5.62 -9.47
CA GLY A 50 -12.70 6.74 -9.63
C GLY A 50 -14.15 6.30 -9.77
N ALA A 51 -14.42 5.31 -10.62
CA ALA A 51 -15.76 4.79 -10.87
C ALA A 51 -16.37 4.05 -9.66
N ALA A 52 -15.54 3.40 -8.84
CA ALA A 52 -15.99 2.55 -7.72
C ALA A 52 -16.07 3.27 -6.36
N THR A 53 -15.69 4.54 -6.29
CA THR A 53 -15.63 5.32 -5.04
C THR A 53 -16.58 6.51 -5.05
N THR A 54 -17.20 6.77 -3.90
CA THR A 54 -17.88 8.05 -3.62
C THR A 54 -16.85 9.18 -3.50
N SER A 55 -17.30 10.44 -3.51
CA SER A 55 -16.40 11.59 -3.37
C SER A 55 -15.60 11.58 -2.06
N THR A 56 -16.20 11.13 -0.96
CA THR A 56 -15.52 11.03 0.35
C THR A 56 -14.47 9.92 0.36
N GLU A 57 -14.83 8.73 -0.14
CA GLU A 57 -13.89 7.61 -0.26
C GLU A 57 -12.73 7.95 -1.20
N ARG A 58 -13.02 8.60 -2.32
CA ARG A 58 -12.00 9.06 -3.25
C ARG A 58 -11.03 10.04 -2.61
N ARG A 59 -11.51 10.95 -1.76
CA ARG A 59 -10.64 11.86 -1.01
C ARG A 59 -9.70 11.09 -0.09
N ALA A 60 -10.22 10.13 0.67
CA ALA A 60 -9.41 9.29 1.54
C ALA A 60 -8.33 8.49 0.77
N VAL A 61 -8.68 7.96 -0.42
CA VAL A 61 -7.73 7.29 -1.32
C VAL A 61 -6.63 8.23 -1.79
N LEU A 62 -6.99 9.46 -2.17
CA LEU A 62 -6.01 10.47 -2.59
C LEU A 62 -5.11 10.91 -1.44
N ASP A 63 -5.67 11.09 -0.23
CA ASP A 63 -4.90 11.44 0.97
C ASP A 63 -3.87 10.35 1.30
N ALA A 64 -4.25 9.08 1.19
CA ALA A 64 -3.34 7.93 1.34
C ALA A 64 -2.21 7.96 0.30
N ALA A 65 -2.56 8.17 -0.97
CA ALA A 65 -1.59 8.22 -2.07
C ALA A 65 -0.61 9.39 -1.93
N VAL A 66 -1.10 10.57 -1.54
CA VAL A 66 -0.27 11.76 -1.25
C VAL A 66 0.71 11.47 -0.12
N GLN A 67 0.24 10.88 0.98
CA GLN A 67 1.11 10.59 2.12
C GLN A 67 2.20 9.58 1.75
N ALA A 68 1.83 8.46 1.11
CA ALA A 68 2.81 7.45 0.70
C ALA A 68 3.85 7.99 -0.27
N ARG A 69 3.44 8.89 -1.20
CA ARG A 69 4.37 9.57 -2.10
C ARG A 69 5.39 10.43 -1.35
N ARG A 70 4.94 11.20 -0.34
CA ARG A 70 5.82 12.05 0.47
C ARG A 70 6.86 11.21 1.21
N ASP A 71 6.42 10.14 1.87
CA ASP A 71 7.32 9.23 2.58
C ASP A 71 8.30 8.53 1.63
N ALA A 72 7.85 8.12 0.44
CA ALA A 72 8.72 7.57 -0.59
C ALA A 72 9.77 8.57 -1.08
N MET A 73 9.42 9.86 -1.19
CA MET A 73 10.39 10.92 -1.51
C MET A 73 11.44 11.07 -0.39
N ASP A 74 11.05 10.99 0.87
CA ASP A 74 11.97 11.07 2.00
C ASP A 74 12.93 9.87 2.04
N VAL A 75 12.41 8.66 1.86
CA VAL A 75 13.20 7.42 1.78
C VAL A 75 14.19 7.48 0.63
N ALA A 76 13.72 7.81 -0.57
CA ALA A 76 14.55 7.97 -1.76
C ALA A 76 15.73 8.93 -1.54
N ARG A 77 15.48 10.06 -0.86
CA ARG A 77 16.53 11.03 -0.53
C ARG A 77 17.57 10.48 0.43
N ARG A 78 17.16 9.71 1.46
CA ARG A 78 18.10 9.09 2.42
C ARG A 78 19.06 8.10 1.75
N HIS A 79 18.68 7.52 0.62
CA HIS A 79 19.48 6.53 -0.11
C HIS A 79 20.12 7.08 -1.39
N ASP A 80 20.04 8.40 -1.65
CA ASP A 80 20.52 9.03 -2.89
C ASP A 80 19.94 8.35 -4.16
N ARG A 81 18.62 8.10 -4.13
CA ARG A 81 17.83 7.47 -5.19
C ARG A 81 16.57 8.28 -5.49
N SER A 82 16.76 9.55 -5.83
CA SER A 82 15.66 10.47 -6.13
C SER A 82 15.04 10.20 -7.52
N ASP A 83 14.31 9.10 -7.65
CA ASP A 83 13.62 8.69 -8.87
C ASP A 83 12.10 8.82 -8.72
N TRP A 84 11.47 9.57 -9.64
CA TRP A 84 10.04 9.81 -9.63
C TRP A 84 9.20 8.54 -9.81
N ALA A 85 9.75 7.50 -10.45
CA ALA A 85 9.06 6.24 -10.66
C ALA A 85 8.81 5.50 -9.33
N PHE A 86 9.72 5.60 -8.37
CA PHE A 86 9.52 5.05 -7.03
C PHE A 86 8.37 5.76 -6.31
N TRP A 87 8.32 7.10 -6.40
CA TRP A 87 7.27 7.91 -5.78
C TRP A 87 5.89 7.63 -6.42
N ALA A 88 5.87 7.39 -7.73
CA ALA A 88 4.67 6.98 -8.46
C ALA A 88 4.21 5.58 -8.06
N ALA A 89 5.14 4.63 -7.88
CA ALA A 89 4.82 3.28 -7.41
C ALA A 89 4.21 3.29 -5.99
N ALA A 90 4.76 4.11 -5.09
CA ALA A 90 4.20 4.27 -3.74
C ALA A 90 2.79 4.90 -3.77
N TRP A 91 2.57 5.90 -4.64
CA TRP A 91 1.27 6.51 -4.88
C TRP A 91 0.24 5.50 -5.39
N ASP A 92 0.62 4.70 -6.40
CA ASP A 92 -0.22 3.65 -6.99
C ASP A 92 -0.61 2.59 -5.94
N ALA A 93 0.39 2.08 -5.19
CA ALA A 93 0.17 1.04 -4.19
C ALA A 93 -0.73 1.53 -3.03
N ALA A 94 -0.49 2.73 -2.51
CA ALA A 94 -1.31 3.28 -1.43
C ALA A 94 -2.75 3.53 -1.86
N ALA A 95 -2.98 3.95 -3.10
CA ALA A 95 -4.32 4.12 -3.64
C ALA A 95 -5.07 2.79 -3.74
N ALA A 96 -4.39 1.73 -4.21
CA ALA A 96 -4.96 0.39 -4.29
C ALA A 96 -5.32 -0.17 -2.90
N VAL A 97 -4.40 -0.04 -1.94
CA VAL A 97 -4.62 -0.47 -0.55
C VAL A 97 -5.76 0.32 0.10
N ALA A 98 -5.83 1.63 -0.11
CA ALA A 98 -6.90 2.48 0.41
C ALA A 98 -8.26 2.15 -0.21
N ALA A 99 -8.30 1.86 -1.52
CA ALA A 99 -9.53 1.46 -2.21
C ALA A 99 -10.03 0.09 -1.75
N GLY A 100 -9.13 -0.82 -1.36
CA GLY A 100 -9.45 -2.15 -0.83
C GLY A 100 -10.44 -2.90 -1.71
N ASP A 101 -11.55 -3.34 -1.13
CA ASP A 101 -12.58 -4.12 -1.82
C ASP A 101 -13.36 -3.35 -2.91
N ARG A 102 -13.20 -2.02 -3.00
CA ARG A 102 -13.76 -1.24 -4.12
C ARG A 102 -13.01 -1.44 -5.42
N LEU A 103 -11.82 -2.00 -5.37
CA LEU A 103 -11.02 -2.31 -6.54
C LEU A 103 -11.01 -3.82 -6.77
N ASP A 104 -11.31 -4.25 -8.00
CA ASP A 104 -11.16 -5.65 -8.35
C ASP A 104 -9.69 -6.11 -8.21
N GLU A 105 -9.51 -7.42 -8.04
CA GLU A 105 -8.19 -7.99 -7.78
C GLU A 105 -7.18 -7.72 -8.91
N ARG A 106 -7.64 -7.65 -10.16
CA ARG A 106 -6.77 -7.40 -11.30
C ARG A 106 -6.20 -5.98 -11.25
N HIS A 107 -7.04 -4.98 -11.06
CA HIS A 107 -6.61 -3.59 -10.95
C HIS A 107 -5.79 -3.34 -9.68
N HIS A 108 -6.15 -3.99 -8.57
CA HIS A 108 -5.36 -3.94 -7.34
C HIS A 108 -3.94 -4.46 -7.57
N ARG A 109 -3.81 -5.71 -8.06
CA ARG A 109 -2.51 -6.31 -8.39
C ARG A 109 -1.69 -5.44 -9.31
N LEU A 110 -2.32 -4.83 -10.30
CA LEU A 110 -1.62 -3.97 -11.26
C LEU A 110 -0.96 -2.76 -10.60
N LEU A 111 -1.68 -2.07 -9.71
CA LEU A 111 -1.17 -0.87 -9.04
C LEU A 111 -0.11 -1.19 -7.98
N VAL A 112 -0.20 -2.35 -7.33
CA VAL A 112 0.77 -2.75 -6.29
C VAL A 112 1.98 -3.52 -6.82
N GLU A 113 1.94 -4.06 -8.05
CA GLU A 113 2.99 -4.93 -8.61
C GLU A 113 4.41 -4.34 -8.56
N PRO A 114 4.64 -3.04 -8.81
CA PRO A 114 5.99 -2.50 -8.71
C PRO A 114 6.52 -2.55 -7.27
N ILE A 115 5.67 -2.20 -6.30
CA ILE A 115 6.01 -2.23 -4.87
C ILE A 115 6.12 -3.66 -4.34
N SER A 116 5.37 -4.62 -4.90
CA SER A 116 5.41 -6.00 -4.43
C SER A 116 6.75 -6.70 -4.64
N ALA A 117 7.57 -6.19 -5.56
CA ALA A 117 8.95 -6.67 -5.73
C ALA A 117 9.81 -6.43 -4.48
N ALA A 118 9.50 -5.42 -3.67
CA ALA A 118 10.16 -5.15 -2.40
C ALA A 118 9.30 -5.55 -1.19
N LEU A 119 7.97 -5.46 -1.31
CA LEU A 119 7.00 -5.71 -0.24
C LEU A 119 5.95 -6.74 -0.68
N PRO A 120 6.26 -8.05 -0.73
CA PRO A 120 5.38 -9.03 -1.38
C PRO A 120 3.96 -9.13 -0.80
N TRP A 121 3.80 -8.83 0.49
CA TRP A 121 2.52 -8.89 1.20
C TRP A 121 1.45 -7.97 0.60
N VAL A 122 1.83 -6.89 -0.10
CA VAL A 122 0.88 -5.94 -0.71
C VAL A 122 0.03 -6.57 -1.80
N THR A 123 0.42 -7.74 -2.32
CA THR A 123 -0.35 -8.47 -3.33
C THR A 123 -1.56 -9.19 -2.74
N GLY A 124 -1.47 -9.58 -1.47
CA GLY A 124 -2.60 -10.06 -0.69
C GLY A 124 -3.42 -8.88 -0.21
N ARG A 125 -4.74 -8.99 -0.25
CA ARG A 125 -5.57 -8.10 0.58
C ARG A 125 -5.19 -8.41 2.03
N LEU A 126 -4.74 -7.40 2.77
CA LEU A 126 -4.62 -7.51 4.21
C LEU A 126 -6.05 -7.68 4.75
N SER A 127 -6.55 -8.92 4.77
CA SER A 127 -7.81 -9.25 5.42
C SER A 127 -7.73 -8.75 6.86
N GLU A 128 -8.81 -8.11 7.31
CA GLU A 128 -9.01 -7.70 8.71
C GLU A 128 -8.83 -8.88 9.71
N GLU A 129 -8.78 -10.12 9.23
CA GLU A 129 -8.54 -11.35 9.99
C GLU A 129 -7.22 -11.38 10.76
N VAL A 130 -6.17 -10.67 10.31
CA VAL A 130 -4.89 -10.62 11.05
C VAL A 130 -5.03 -9.91 12.39
N GLY A 131 -6.07 -9.08 12.56
CA GLY A 131 -6.38 -8.41 13.83
C GLY A 131 -7.05 -9.31 14.87
N SER A 132 -7.87 -10.27 14.45
CA SER A 132 -8.58 -11.18 15.37
C SER A 132 -7.72 -12.39 15.73
N SER A 133 -7.06 -12.99 14.74
CA SER A 133 -6.30 -14.21 14.95
C SER A 133 -4.98 -13.96 15.70
N GLY A 134 -4.27 -12.86 15.40
CA GLY A 134 -3.01 -12.53 16.09
C GLY A 134 -3.22 -12.10 17.55
N LEU A 135 -4.30 -11.36 17.84
CA LEU A 135 -4.64 -10.95 19.20
C LEU A 135 -5.17 -12.12 20.04
N GLN A 136 -6.01 -13.00 19.45
CA GLN A 136 -6.45 -14.24 20.12
C GLN A 136 -5.30 -15.21 20.36
N ALA A 137 -4.35 -15.34 19.42
CA ALA A 137 -3.16 -16.16 19.61
C ALA A 137 -2.27 -15.62 20.74
N ALA A 138 -2.06 -14.31 20.80
CA ALA A 138 -1.29 -13.69 21.89
C ALA A 138 -2.00 -13.81 23.26
N ILE A 139 -3.33 -13.72 23.31
CA ILE A 139 -4.11 -13.93 24.54
C ILE A 139 -4.07 -15.40 24.97
N ALA A 140 -4.13 -16.35 24.04
CA ALA A 140 -4.00 -17.78 24.34
C ALA A 140 -2.59 -18.14 24.85
N GLU A 141 -1.54 -17.49 24.33
CA GLU A 141 -0.16 -17.70 24.76
C GLU A 141 0.11 -17.13 26.17
N TYR A 142 -0.56 -16.04 26.57
CA TYR A 142 -0.39 -15.40 27.88
C TYR A 142 -1.44 -15.80 28.93
N GLY A 143 -2.59 -16.34 28.54
CA GLY A 143 -3.69 -16.73 29.43
C GLY A 143 -3.64 -18.17 29.94
N GLY A 144 -2.69 -18.98 29.46
CA GLY A 144 -2.51 -20.38 29.87
C GLY A 144 -1.56 -20.55 31.04
N ARG A 145 -1.84 -19.91 32.20
CA ARG A 145 -1.14 -20.23 33.45
C ARG A 145 -1.99 -19.89 34.66
N ASP A 146 -3.03 -20.70 34.86
CA ASP A 146 -3.60 -20.93 36.19
C ASP A 146 -3.59 -22.44 36.43
N ASP A 147 -2.59 -22.87 37.19
CA ASP A 147 -2.60 -23.97 38.16
C ASP A 147 -1.38 -23.79 39.10
#